data_AF-A0AAD1L5G0-F1
#
_entry.id   AF-A0AAD1L5G0-F1
#
_cell.length_a   1.000
_cell.length_b   1.000
_cell.length_c   1.000
_cell.angle_alpha   90.00
_cell.angle_beta   90.00
_cell.angle_gamma   90.00
#
_symmetry.space_group_name_H-M   'P 1'
#
loop_
_entity.id
_entity.type
_entity.pdbx_description
1 polymer ?
#
loop_
_entity_poly.entity_id
_entity_poly.type
_entity_poly.pdbx_seq_one_letter_code
_entity_poly.pdbx_strand_id
1 'polypeptide(L)'
;MDIRLSEHFEFAAAKTLRAVDAVSSRSHQHEIGGLVEVGFGKALGAMVEGKKTYLQCKMFWLTDTEESPISVDTTITWYNTRSAKAHRGPEYRLYYRDNAVTERLSEGDFMLVALRPNKDLVICFCPHGSPVEWQLRDLFGLPKSNDNKFHSSGLSARTLLVTVQICLHGRNGDYFCSGR
;
A
#
# COMPACT_ATOMS: atom_id res chain seq x y z
N MET A 1 24.65 -7.21 1.86
CA MET A 1 24.39 -5.80 1.47
C MET A 1 23.20 -5.37 2.28
N ASP A 2 23.41 -4.58 3.31
CA ASP A 2 22.35 -4.20 4.25
C ASP A 2 21.47 -3.15 3.57
N ILE A 3 20.27 -3.58 3.17
CA ILE A 3 19.31 -2.73 2.49
C ILE A 3 18.49 -2.01 3.55
N ARG A 4 18.53 -0.67 3.55
CA ARG A 4 17.79 0.16 4.52
C ARG A 4 16.47 0.63 3.93
N LEU A 5 15.38 0.55 4.70
CA LEU A 5 14.07 1.02 4.26
C LEU A 5 14.08 2.49 3.80
N SER A 6 14.84 3.34 4.49
CA SER A 6 14.99 4.76 4.15
C SER A 6 15.67 5.01 2.80
N GLU A 7 16.37 4.03 2.24
CA GLU A 7 16.99 4.13 0.91
C GLU A 7 15.99 3.75 -0.21
N HIS A 8 14.93 3.01 0.14
CA HIS A 8 13.93 2.51 -0.81
C HIS A 8 12.61 3.25 -0.75
N PHE A 9 12.29 3.86 0.39
CA PHE A 9 11.04 4.57 0.62
C PHE A 9 11.31 5.93 1.23
N GLU A 10 10.54 6.91 0.79
CA GLU A 10 10.49 8.25 1.37
C GLU A 10 9.28 8.43 2.30
N PHE A 11 8.29 7.55 2.17
CA PHE A 11 7.09 7.55 3.00
C PHE A 11 6.52 6.14 3.13
N ALA A 12 5.99 5.81 4.30
CA ALA A 12 5.14 4.65 4.48
C ALA A 12 4.08 4.90 5.56
N ALA A 13 2.90 4.33 5.37
CA ALA A 13 1.84 4.34 6.35
C ALA A 13 0.99 3.07 6.24
N ALA A 14 0.38 2.65 7.35
CA ALA A 14 -0.47 1.46 7.35
C ALA A 14 -1.77 1.69 8.11
N LYS A 15 -2.81 0.94 7.75
CA LYS A 15 -4.09 0.88 8.46
C LYS A 15 -4.67 -0.53 8.41
N THR A 16 -5.63 -0.80 9.29
CA THR A 16 -6.56 -1.93 9.15
C THR A 16 -7.72 -1.54 8.22
N LEU A 17 -8.08 -2.41 7.28
CA LEU A 17 -9.18 -2.22 6.34
C LEU A 17 -10.54 -2.35 7.04
N ARG A 18 -11.46 -1.43 6.75
CA ARG A 18 -12.87 -1.53 7.13
C ARG A 18 -13.66 -2.28 6.06
N ALA A 19 -14.88 -2.69 6.37
CA ALA A 19 -15.82 -3.23 5.36
C ALA A 19 -15.88 -2.38 4.09
N VAL A 20 -15.95 -1.05 4.24
CA VAL A 20 -16.03 -0.10 3.13
C VAL A 20 -14.76 -0.03 2.27
N ASP A 21 -13.63 -0.51 2.79
CA ASP A 21 -12.36 -0.58 2.07
C ASP A 21 -12.15 -1.94 1.38
N ALA A 22 -12.95 -2.98 1.63
CA ALA A 22 -12.62 -4.36 1.24
C ALA A 22 -13.76 -5.23 0.67
N VAL A 23 -15.04 -5.01 1.04
CA VAL A 23 -16.09 -6.05 0.85
C VAL A 23 -16.96 -5.80 -0.39
N SER A 24 -16.61 -6.33 -1.58
CA SER A 24 -17.20 -6.11 -2.93
C SER A 24 -18.73 -5.88 -3.12
N SER A 25 -19.60 -6.17 -2.14
CA SER A 25 -21.06 -6.02 -2.21
C SER A 25 -21.62 -4.58 -2.09
N ARG A 26 -20.81 -3.52 -2.08
CA ARG A 26 -21.23 -2.10 -2.00
C ARG A 26 -20.51 -1.22 -3.04
N SER A 27 -21.20 -0.21 -3.58
CA SER A 27 -20.80 0.47 -4.82
C SER A 27 -19.67 1.53 -4.72
N HIS A 28 -18.83 1.51 -3.68
CA HIS A 28 -17.81 2.55 -3.41
C HIS A 28 -16.42 2.00 -3.02
N GLN A 29 -16.07 0.78 -3.46
CA GLN A 29 -15.08 -0.10 -2.79
C GLN A 29 -13.75 -0.21 -3.51
N HIS A 30 -13.41 0.87 -4.19
CA HIS A 30 -12.15 1.01 -4.89
C HIS A 30 -11.39 2.22 -4.37
N GLU A 31 -11.82 2.81 -3.26
CA GLU A 31 -11.28 4.08 -2.77
C GLU A 31 -10.75 3.94 -1.34
N ILE A 32 -9.54 4.43 -1.12
CA ILE A 32 -8.87 4.44 0.18
C ILE A 32 -8.67 5.88 0.63
N GLY A 33 -9.34 6.25 1.72
CA GLY A 33 -9.24 7.57 2.35
C GLY A 33 -8.31 7.59 3.57
N GLY A 34 -7.96 8.78 4.03
CA GLY A 34 -7.21 9.00 5.29
C GLY A 34 -5.69 9.20 5.13
N LEU A 35 -5.13 8.94 3.95
CA LEU A 35 -3.69 9.12 3.69
C LEU A 35 -3.22 10.59 3.78
N VAL A 36 -4.12 11.56 3.60
CA VAL A 36 -3.80 12.98 3.80
C VAL A 36 -3.39 13.27 5.24
N GLU A 37 -4.06 12.64 6.22
CA GLU A 37 -3.86 12.90 7.65
C GLU A 37 -2.46 12.49 8.11
N VAL A 38 -1.87 11.50 7.45
CA VAL A 38 -0.50 11.01 7.73
C VAL A 38 0.57 11.65 6.85
N GLY A 39 0.22 12.61 5.99
CA GLY A 39 1.21 13.38 5.22
C GLY A 39 1.58 12.79 3.85
N PHE A 40 0.86 11.78 3.36
CA PHE A 40 1.10 11.19 2.04
C PHE A 40 1.05 12.23 0.90
N GLY A 41 0.08 13.16 0.97
CA GLY A 41 -0.03 14.24 -0.01
C GLY A 41 1.20 15.17 -0.04
N LYS A 42 1.87 15.35 1.11
CA LYS A 42 3.13 16.12 1.16
C LYS A 42 4.29 15.30 0.57
N ALA A 43 4.32 13.99 0.83
CA ALA A 43 5.35 13.09 0.29
C ALA A 43 5.29 12.97 -1.24
N LEU A 44 4.08 12.91 -1.82
CA LEU A 44 3.89 12.95 -3.27
C LEU A 44 4.45 14.23 -3.92
N GLY A 45 4.53 15.34 -3.19
CA GLY A 45 5.02 16.63 -3.67
C GLY A 45 3.91 17.50 -4.27
N ALA A 46 4.30 18.47 -5.10
CA ALA A 46 3.39 19.45 -5.67
C ALA A 46 2.37 18.79 -6.60
N MET A 47 1.14 18.65 -6.11
CA MET A 47 -0.01 18.15 -6.86
C MET A 47 -0.66 19.30 -7.64
N VAL A 48 -1.04 19.07 -8.90
CA VAL A 48 -1.82 20.05 -9.66
C VAL A 48 -3.26 20.03 -9.15
N GLU A 49 -3.70 21.15 -8.59
CA GLU A 49 -5.06 21.29 -8.07
C GLU A 49 -6.11 20.95 -9.14
N GLY A 50 -7.14 20.20 -8.74
CA GLY A 50 -8.22 19.77 -9.64
C GLY A 50 -7.86 18.64 -10.62
N LYS A 51 -6.60 18.20 -10.70
CA LYS A 51 -6.19 17.07 -11.56
C LYS A 51 -6.02 15.77 -10.79
N LYS A 52 -6.31 14.67 -11.48
CA LYS A 52 -5.99 13.31 -11.03
C LYS A 52 -4.50 13.07 -11.24
N THR A 53 -3.84 12.44 -10.27
CA THR A 53 -2.47 11.93 -10.43
C THR A 53 -2.53 10.42 -10.56
N TYR A 54 -1.83 9.91 -11.57
CA TYR A 54 -1.71 8.48 -11.81
C TYR A 54 -0.32 8.02 -11.33
N LEU A 55 -0.31 7.03 -10.45
CA LEU A 55 0.88 6.49 -9.82
C LEU A 55 1.05 5.04 -10.26
N GLN A 56 2.24 4.68 -10.73
CA GLN A 56 2.58 3.27 -10.92
C GLN A 56 2.61 2.60 -9.55
N CYS A 57 2.10 1.39 -9.46
CA CYS A 57 1.92 0.71 -8.20
C CYS A 57 2.16 -0.79 -8.37
N LYS A 58 2.99 -1.35 -7.50
CA LYS A 58 3.07 -2.80 -7.32
C LYS A 58 2.30 -3.21 -6.07
N MET A 59 1.25 -4.00 -6.25
CA MET A 59 0.42 -4.53 -5.18
C MET A 59 0.84 -5.95 -4.81
N PHE A 60 0.73 -6.28 -3.53
CA PHE A 60 1.02 -7.60 -2.99
C PHE A 60 -0.08 -8.08 -2.05
N TRP A 61 -0.47 -9.34 -2.19
CA TRP A 61 -1.13 -10.11 -1.13
C TRP A 61 -0.11 -11.08 -0.54
N LEU A 62 0.13 -10.95 0.76
CA LEU A 62 1.16 -11.69 1.47
C LEU A 62 0.51 -12.59 2.52
N THR A 63 0.90 -13.87 2.53
CA THR A 63 0.51 -14.84 3.55
C THR A 63 1.72 -15.66 3.97
N ASP A 64 1.61 -16.31 5.12
CA ASP A 64 2.59 -17.29 5.61
C ASP A 64 2.29 -18.72 5.15
N THR A 65 1.14 -18.93 4.49
CA THR A 65 0.68 -20.25 4.03
C THR A 65 0.99 -20.53 2.56
N GLU A 66 1.12 -19.50 1.72
CA GLU A 66 1.45 -19.65 0.30
C GLU A 66 2.97 -19.51 0.07
N GLU A 67 3.54 -20.36 -0.78
CA GLU A 67 4.99 -20.37 -1.07
C GLU A 67 5.46 -19.11 -1.81
N SER A 68 4.59 -18.53 -2.64
CA SER A 68 4.87 -17.27 -3.34
C SER A 68 3.74 -16.27 -3.14
N PRO A 69 4.07 -14.98 -3.00
CA PRO A 69 3.07 -13.93 -2.85
C PRO A 69 2.35 -13.67 -4.18
N ILE A 70 1.08 -13.31 -4.10
CA ILE A 70 0.36 -12.78 -5.27
C ILE A 70 0.78 -11.34 -5.46
N SER A 71 1.21 -10.98 -6.67
CA SER A 71 1.60 -9.61 -6.99
C SER A 71 1.02 -9.15 -8.31
N VAL A 72 0.67 -7.86 -8.39
CA VAL A 72 0.13 -7.22 -9.59
C VAL A 72 0.77 -5.85 -9.78
N ASP A 73 1.31 -5.59 -10.97
CA ASP A 73 1.65 -4.24 -11.42
C ASP A 73 0.40 -3.54 -11.94
N THR A 74 0.09 -2.36 -11.42
CA THR A 74 -1.14 -1.61 -11.68
C THR A 74 -0.92 -0.11 -11.60
N THR A 75 -1.98 0.65 -11.90
CA THR A 75 -1.99 2.11 -11.78
C THR A 75 -3.01 2.53 -10.74
N ILE A 76 -2.57 3.31 -9.76
CA ILE A 76 -3.41 3.93 -8.74
C ILE A 76 -3.70 5.37 -9.10
N THR A 77 -4.93 5.83 -8.84
CA THR A 77 -5.33 7.21 -9.08
C THR A 77 -5.48 7.96 -7.76
N TRP A 78 -4.68 8.99 -7.53
CA TRP A 78 -4.84 9.93 -6.42
C TRP A 78 -5.61 11.16 -6.89
N TYR A 79 -6.74 11.47 -6.25
CA TYR A 79 -7.61 12.56 -6.69
C TYR A 79 -8.47 13.12 -5.56
N ASN A 80 -8.89 14.38 -5.72
CA ASN A 80 -9.88 15.02 -4.86
C ASN A 80 -11.29 14.60 -5.30
N THR A 81 -11.95 13.76 -4.49
CA THR A 81 -13.33 13.28 -4.73
C THR A 81 -14.38 14.39 -4.66
N ARG A 82 -14.03 15.55 -4.10
CA ARG A 82 -14.88 16.72 -3.93
C ARG A 82 -14.50 17.88 -4.85
N SER A 83 -13.66 17.65 -5.87
CA SER A 83 -13.22 18.71 -6.79
C SER A 83 -14.38 19.47 -7.45
N ALA A 84 -15.50 18.80 -7.71
CA ALA A 84 -16.72 19.40 -8.28
C ALA A 84 -17.68 20.00 -7.23
N LYS A 85 -17.37 19.94 -5.93
CA LYS A 85 -18.24 20.38 -4.83
C LYS A 85 -17.63 21.57 -4.11
N ALA A 86 -17.76 22.76 -4.70
CA ALA A 86 -17.17 24.01 -4.20
C ALA A 86 -17.52 24.38 -2.74
N HIS A 87 -18.64 23.86 -2.20
CA HIS A 87 -19.08 24.10 -0.83
C HIS A 87 -18.47 23.14 0.21
N ARG A 88 -17.63 22.18 -0.20
CA ARG A 88 -16.96 21.23 0.70
C ARG A 88 -15.46 21.29 0.50
N GLY A 89 -14.72 21.26 1.61
CA GLY A 89 -13.26 21.13 1.58
C GLY A 89 -12.81 19.86 0.83
N PRO A 90 -11.58 19.86 0.28
CA PRO A 90 -11.07 18.75 -0.53
C PRO A 90 -11.02 17.45 0.26
N GLU A 91 -11.33 16.33 -0.40
CA GLU A 91 -11.22 14.98 0.17
C GLU A 91 -10.47 14.09 -0.82
N TYR A 92 -9.18 13.87 -0.55
CA TYR A 92 -8.34 13.04 -1.40
C TYR A 92 -8.43 11.58 -1.03
N ARG A 93 -8.53 10.73 -2.06
CA ARG A 93 -8.58 9.26 -1.95
C ARG A 93 -7.71 8.61 -3.02
N LEU A 94 -7.16 7.44 -2.70
CA LEU A 94 -6.55 6.55 -3.70
C LEU A 94 -7.63 5.67 -4.30
N TYR A 95 -7.77 5.70 -5.62
CA TYR A 95 -8.61 4.79 -6.37
C TYR A 95 -7.79 3.64 -6.98
N TYR A 96 -8.24 2.40 -6.80
CA TYR A 96 -7.68 1.19 -7.39
C TYR A 96 -8.70 0.45 -8.27
N ARG A 97 -8.26 -0.55 -9.05
CA ARG A 97 -9.16 -1.41 -9.83
C ARG A 97 -9.10 -2.83 -9.31
N ASP A 98 -10.14 -3.61 -9.63
CA ASP A 98 -10.13 -5.05 -9.37
C ASP A 98 -8.97 -5.75 -10.05
N ASN A 99 -8.34 -6.65 -9.31
CA ASN A 99 -7.25 -7.51 -9.72
C ASN A 99 -7.09 -8.67 -8.72
N ALA A 100 -6.18 -9.60 -9.02
CA ALA A 100 -5.95 -10.79 -8.21
C ALA A 100 -5.56 -10.52 -6.74
N VAL A 101 -4.98 -9.35 -6.41
CA VAL A 101 -4.71 -8.94 -5.02
C VAL A 101 -5.97 -8.38 -4.36
N THR A 102 -6.70 -7.48 -5.03
CA THR A 102 -7.87 -6.83 -4.43
C THR A 102 -9.04 -7.79 -4.22
N GLU A 103 -9.12 -8.85 -5.02
CA GLU A 103 -10.09 -9.94 -4.86
C GLU A 103 -9.89 -10.76 -3.57
N ARG A 104 -8.71 -10.68 -2.95
CA ARG A 104 -8.42 -11.37 -1.67
C ARG A 104 -8.81 -10.56 -0.44
N LEU A 105 -9.08 -9.26 -0.60
CA LEU A 105 -9.26 -8.35 0.52
C LEU A 105 -10.55 -8.63 1.28
N SER A 106 -10.43 -8.62 2.59
CA SER A 106 -11.53 -8.74 3.54
C SER A 106 -11.45 -7.62 4.58
N GLU A 107 -12.59 -7.36 5.22
CA GLU A 107 -12.60 -6.49 6.40
C GLU A 107 -11.65 -7.03 7.47
N GLY A 108 -10.87 -6.14 8.09
CA GLY A 108 -9.90 -6.48 9.11
C GLY A 108 -8.49 -6.71 8.57
N ASP A 109 -8.31 -6.92 7.27
CA ASP A 109 -6.96 -7.11 6.71
C ASP A 109 -6.06 -5.90 6.95
N PHE A 110 -4.78 -6.17 7.10
CA PHE A 110 -3.77 -5.13 7.24
C PHE A 110 -3.34 -4.62 5.87
N MET A 111 -3.25 -3.30 5.74
CA MET A 111 -2.76 -2.61 4.55
C MET A 111 -1.57 -1.73 4.88
N LEU A 112 -0.48 -1.89 4.14
CA LEU A 112 0.68 -1.01 4.13
C LEU A 112 0.78 -0.30 2.77
N VAL A 113 0.91 1.02 2.79
CA VAL A 113 1.23 1.86 1.63
C VAL A 113 2.63 2.42 1.82
N ALA A 114 3.52 2.21 0.85
CA ALA A 114 4.86 2.76 0.85
C ALA A 114 5.16 3.46 -0.48
N LEU A 115 5.72 4.66 -0.41
CA LEU A 115 6.08 5.50 -1.55
C LEU A 115 7.58 5.51 -1.73
N ARG A 116 8.03 5.20 -2.94
CA ARG A 116 9.43 5.22 -3.32
C ARG A 116 9.89 6.63 -3.71
N PRO A 117 11.20 6.93 -3.68
CA PRO A 117 11.74 8.22 -4.13
C PRO A 117 11.36 8.59 -5.58
N ASN A 118 11.16 7.60 -6.46
CA ASN A 118 10.71 7.80 -7.83
C ASN A 118 9.18 8.00 -7.98
N LYS A 119 8.46 8.07 -6.85
CA LYS A 119 7.01 8.22 -6.72
C LYS A 119 6.18 6.99 -7.13
N ASP A 120 6.82 5.84 -7.34
CA ASP A 120 6.10 4.57 -7.46
C ASP A 120 5.58 4.13 -6.10
N LEU A 121 4.40 3.51 -6.10
CA LEU A 121 3.79 2.92 -4.93
C LEU A 121 4.12 1.43 -4.80
N VAL A 122 4.31 1.02 -3.56
CA VAL A 122 4.19 -0.37 -3.16
C VAL A 122 3.05 -0.45 -2.15
N ILE A 123 2.09 -1.33 -2.41
CA ILE A 123 1.01 -1.59 -1.48
C ILE A 123 1.01 -3.07 -1.12
N CYS A 124 1.12 -3.37 0.17
CA CYS A 124 1.08 -4.74 0.69
C CYS A 124 -0.17 -4.94 1.53
N PHE A 125 -0.81 -6.08 1.34
CA PHE A 125 -1.94 -6.54 2.12
C PHE A 125 -1.62 -7.89 2.75
N CYS A 126 -2.15 -8.15 3.94
CA CYS A 126 -2.06 -9.47 4.58
C CYS A 126 -3.19 -9.67 5.60
N PRO A 127 -3.53 -10.93 5.94
CA PRO A 127 -4.53 -11.23 6.95
C PRO A 127 -4.22 -10.63 8.31
N HIS A 128 -5.27 -10.20 9.01
CA HIS A 128 -5.14 -9.69 10.38
C HIS A 128 -4.51 -10.70 11.33
N GLY A 129 -3.60 -10.23 12.19
CA GLY A 129 -2.93 -11.02 13.22
C GLY A 129 -1.93 -12.04 12.66
N SER A 130 -1.71 -12.06 11.35
CA SER A 130 -0.77 -12.99 10.71
C SER A 130 0.69 -12.70 11.09
N PRO A 131 1.58 -13.71 11.08
CA PRO A 131 3.01 -13.49 11.22
C PRO A 131 3.57 -12.43 10.26
N VAL A 132 3.02 -12.37 9.04
CA VAL A 132 3.39 -11.38 8.02
C VAL A 132 3.03 -9.96 8.46
N GLU A 133 1.84 -9.74 9.01
CA GLU A 133 1.45 -8.43 9.55
C GLU A 133 2.46 -7.97 10.63
N TRP A 134 2.78 -8.85 11.57
CA TRP A 134 3.72 -8.52 12.65
C TRP A 134 5.11 -8.16 12.13
N GLN A 135 5.58 -8.89 11.12
CA GLN A 135 6.85 -8.62 10.45
C GLN A 135 6.85 -7.27 9.74
N LEU A 136 5.79 -6.95 8.98
CA LEU A 136 5.66 -5.66 8.31
C LEU A 136 5.60 -4.51 9.32
N ARG A 137 4.85 -4.67 10.41
CA ARG A 137 4.77 -3.65 11.46
C ARG A 137 6.12 -3.42 12.12
N ASP A 138 6.86 -4.47 12.48
CA ASP A 138 8.20 -4.32 13.07
C ASP A 138 9.20 -3.67 12.10
N LEU A 139 9.19 -4.13 10.85
CA LEU A 139 10.05 -3.62 9.78
C LEU A 139 9.85 -2.11 9.58
N PHE A 140 8.61 -1.66 9.45
CA PHE A 140 8.25 -0.25 9.25
C PHE A 140 8.08 0.54 10.56
N GLY A 141 8.42 -0.04 11.73
CA GLY A 141 8.27 0.64 13.02
C GLY A 141 6.86 1.15 13.29
N LEU A 142 5.84 0.43 12.83
CA LEU A 142 4.43 0.79 12.98
C LEU A 142 3.88 0.29 14.31
N PRO A 143 2.96 1.04 14.95
CA PRO A 143 2.36 0.62 16.22
C PRO A 143 1.58 -0.68 16.04
N LYS A 144 1.43 -1.46 17.11
CA LYS A 144 0.58 -2.65 17.13
C LYS A 144 -0.88 -2.29 17.44
N SER A 145 -1.40 -1.24 16.79
CA SER A 145 -2.78 -0.81 16.94
C SER A 145 -3.65 -1.46 15.85
N ASN A 146 -4.85 -1.89 16.27
CA ASN A 146 -5.90 -2.42 15.40
C ASN A 146 -6.93 -1.33 15.03
N ASP A 147 -6.53 -0.07 15.11
CA ASP A 147 -7.43 1.01 14.72
C ASP A 147 -7.44 1.19 13.20
N ASN A 148 -8.53 1.77 12.71
CA ASN A 148 -8.74 1.93 11.28
C ASN A 148 -8.18 3.26 10.76
N LYS A 149 -7.18 3.84 11.43
CA LYS A 149 -6.48 5.05 11.01
C LYS A 149 -5.14 4.68 10.41
N PHE A 150 -4.63 5.56 9.55
CA PHE A 150 -3.26 5.42 9.09
C PHE A 150 -2.28 5.81 10.19
N HIS A 151 -1.23 5.02 10.35
CA HIS A 151 -0.06 5.33 11.17
C HIS A 151 1.16 5.50 10.28
N SER A 152 1.87 6.61 10.40
CA SER A 152 3.11 6.85 9.66
C SER A 152 4.26 6.02 10.22
N SER A 153 5.08 5.44 9.35
CA SER A 153 6.29 4.70 9.68
C SER A 153 7.47 5.63 9.99
N GLY A 154 8.17 5.38 11.10
CA GLY A 154 9.53 5.91 11.30
C GLY A 154 10.53 5.06 10.52
N LEU A 155 10.73 5.36 9.24
CA LEU A 155 11.65 4.61 8.37
C LEU A 155 13.05 4.58 9.01
N SER A 156 13.45 3.40 9.50
CA SER A 156 14.71 3.19 10.24
C SER A 156 15.65 2.26 9.47
N ALA A 157 16.88 2.12 9.95
CA ALA A 157 17.93 1.28 9.35
C ALA A 157 17.72 -0.24 9.61
N ARG A 158 16.48 -0.72 9.57
CA ARG A 158 16.15 -2.14 9.74
C ARG A 158 16.35 -2.90 8.43
N THR A 159 16.88 -4.11 8.54
CA THR A 159 17.13 -5.02 7.41
C THR A 159 15.83 -5.66 6.94
N LEU A 160 15.59 -5.67 5.63
CA LEU A 160 14.46 -6.34 5.01
C LEU A 160 14.53 -7.87 5.21
N LEU A 161 13.41 -8.50 5.58
CA LEU A 161 13.28 -9.95 5.52
C LEU A 161 13.26 -10.42 4.06
N VAL A 162 13.85 -11.58 3.76
CA VAL A 162 14.08 -12.08 2.39
C VAL A 162 12.80 -12.08 1.54
N THR A 163 11.64 -12.49 2.09
CA THR A 163 10.36 -12.49 1.37
C THR A 163 9.91 -11.07 0.99
N VAL A 164 10.03 -10.12 1.91
CA VAL A 164 9.74 -8.70 1.63
C VAL A 164 10.79 -8.14 0.67
N GLN A 165 12.06 -8.53 0.81
CA GLN A 165 13.13 -8.11 -0.07
C GLN A 165 12.89 -8.55 -1.52
N ILE A 166 12.42 -9.78 -1.74
CA ILE A 166 12.01 -10.31 -3.07
C ILE A 166 10.83 -9.50 -3.61
N CYS A 167 9.82 -9.20 -2.80
CA CYS A 167 8.67 -8.38 -3.21
C CYS A 167 9.12 -6.97 -3.63
N LEU A 168 10.03 -6.36 -2.87
CA LEU A 168 10.49 -4.99 -3.11
C LEU A 168 11.53 -4.87 -4.23
N HIS A 169 12.31 -5.92 -4.49
CA HIS A 169 13.39 -5.93 -5.50
C HIS A 169 13.04 -6.66 -6.78
N GLY A 170 11.82 -7.20 -6.91
CA GLY A 170 11.35 -7.85 -8.14
C GLY A 170 11.39 -6.89 -9.33
N ARG A 171 12.56 -6.76 -9.95
CA ARG A 171 12.79 -6.23 -11.28
C ARG A 171 12.04 -7.13 -12.26
N ASN A 172 11.45 -6.51 -13.27
CA ASN A 172 10.85 -7.18 -14.41
C ASN A 172 11.79 -8.25 -14.97
N GLY A 173 11.28 -9.47 -15.10
CA GLY A 173 11.97 -10.60 -15.75
C GLY A 173 12.96 -11.31 -14.84
N ASP A 174 12.52 -12.44 -14.25
CA ASP A 174 13.31 -13.66 -14.01
C ASP A 174 12.54 -14.58 -13.04
N TYR A 175 11.30 -14.88 -13.39
CA TYR A 175 10.61 -16.07 -12.90
C TYR A 175 9.99 -16.78 -14.10
N PHE A 176 10.85 -17.26 -15.00
CA PHE A 176 10.47 -18.28 -15.97
C PHE A 176 11.54 -19.37 -16.01
N CYS A 177 11.14 -20.54 -15.50
CA CYS A 177 11.63 -21.89 -15.81
C CYS A 177 13.10 -22.23 -15.55
N SER A 178 13.34 -22.93 -14.43
CA SER A 178 14.21 -24.11 -14.45
C SER A 178 13.33 -25.35 -14.38
N GLY A 179 13.39 -26.22 -15.39
CA GLY A 179 12.58 -27.44 -15.35
C GLY A 179 12.47 -28.24 -16.65
N ARG A 180 13.62 -28.74 -17.12
CA ARG A 180 13.81 -29.84 -18.10
C ARG A 180 13.57 -29.57 -19.59
#